data_AF-A0A553ZS71-F1
#
_entry.id   AF-A0A553ZS71-F1
#
_cell.length_a   1.000
_cell.length_b   1.000
_cell.length_c   1.000
_cell.angle_alpha   90.00
_cell.angle_beta   90.00
_cell.angle_gamma   90.00
#
_symmetry.space_group_name_H-M   'P 1'
#
loop_
_entity.id
_entity.type
_entity.pdbx_description
1 polymer ?
#
loop_
_entity_poly.entity_id
_entity_poly.type
_entity_poly.pdbx_seq_one_letter_code
_entity_poly.pdbx_strand_id
1 'polypeptide(L)'
;LGIVPDSGGVLRLPKILPPAIVNEMVMTGRRMGAEEALRWGIVNRVVSQAELMDNARELAQQLVNSAPLAIAALKEIYRTT
;
A
#
# COMPACT_ATOMS: atom_id res chain seq x y z
N LEU A 1 11.38 -0.81 -20.64
CA LEU A 1 12.71 -0.95 -19.99
C LEU A 1 13.29 -2.36 -20.14
N GLY A 2 12.47 -3.41 -20.34
CA GLY A 2 12.99 -4.78 -20.49
C GLY A 2 13.54 -5.36 -19.18
N ILE A 3 13.08 -4.83 -18.05
CA ILE A 3 13.54 -5.18 -16.71
C ILE A 3 12.36 -5.80 -15.95
N VAL A 4 12.63 -6.86 -15.20
CA VAL A 4 11.64 -7.49 -14.30
C VAL A 4 11.33 -6.52 -13.15
N PRO A 5 10.06 -6.33 -12.75
CA PRO A 5 9.71 -5.40 -11.66
C PRO A 5 10.01 -6.01 -10.27
N ASP A 6 11.29 -6.23 -10.02
CA ASP A 6 11.89 -6.78 -8.80
C ASP A 6 11.73 -5.88 -7.57
N SER A 7 11.54 -4.57 -7.78
CA SER A 7 11.41 -3.55 -6.74
C SER A 7 10.06 -3.58 -5.98
N GLY A 8 9.27 -4.65 -6.16
CA GLY A 8 8.03 -4.88 -5.42
C GLY A 8 6.85 -5.34 -6.27
N GLY A 9 6.93 -5.21 -7.60
CA GLY A 9 5.88 -5.65 -8.52
C GLY A 9 5.64 -7.15 -8.45
N VAL A 10 6.71 -7.96 -8.48
CA VAL A 10 6.60 -9.42 -8.31
C VAL A 10 6.82 -9.90 -6.88
N LEU A 11 7.44 -9.08 -6.02
CA LEU A 11 7.80 -9.51 -4.66
C LEU A 11 6.77 -9.14 -3.59
N ARG A 12 6.12 -7.96 -3.71
CA ARG A 12 5.22 -7.43 -2.68
C ARG A 12 3.76 -7.46 -3.11
N LEU A 13 3.44 -7.15 -4.37
CA LEU A 13 2.05 -7.14 -4.85
C LEU A 13 1.33 -8.49 -4.66
N PRO A 14 1.95 -9.66 -4.87
CA PRO A 14 1.28 -10.94 -4.61
C PRO A 14 0.83 -11.16 -3.16
N LYS A 15 1.42 -10.44 -2.18
CA LYS A 15 0.98 -10.49 -0.78
C LYS A 15 -0.28 -9.67 -0.50
N ILE A 16 -0.69 -8.82 -1.45
CA ILE A 16 -1.77 -7.83 -1.28
C ILE A 16 -2.91 -8.08 -2.27
N LEU A 17 -2.57 -8.42 -3.52
CA LEU A 17 -3.50 -8.50 -4.65
C LEU A 17 -3.76 -9.93 -5.11
N PRO A 18 -4.95 -10.22 -5.68
CA PRO A 18 -5.20 -11.49 -6.34
C PRO A 18 -4.24 -11.75 -7.51
N PRO A 19 -3.84 -13.00 -7.77
CA PRO A 19 -2.89 -13.34 -8.83
C PRO A 19 -3.27 -12.83 -10.22
N ALA A 20 -4.56 -12.83 -10.55
CA ALA A 20 -5.05 -12.34 -11.84
C ALA A 20 -4.69 -10.86 -12.08
N ILE A 21 -4.87 -10.01 -11.05
CA ILE A 21 -4.60 -8.57 -11.13
C ILE A 21 -3.09 -8.31 -11.20
N VAL A 22 -2.30 -9.02 -10.38
CA VAL A 22 -0.83 -8.88 -10.39
C VAL A 22 -0.27 -9.29 -11.75
N ASN A 23 -0.68 -10.43 -12.29
CA ASN A 23 -0.19 -10.92 -13.58
C ASN A 23 -0.56 -9.96 -14.70
N GLU A 24 -1.79 -9.44 -14.71
CA GLU A 24 -2.20 -8.43 -15.67
C GLU A 24 -1.30 -7.19 -15.59
N MET A 25 -1.10 -6.62 -14.39
CA MET A 25 -0.25 -5.44 -14.21
C MET A 25 1.21 -5.66 -14.60
N VAL A 26 1.80 -6.77 -14.17
CA VAL A 26 3.23 -7.06 -14.39
C VAL A 26 3.50 -7.43 -15.84
N MET A 27 2.62 -8.20 -16.49
CA MET A 27 2.83 -8.65 -17.87
C MET A 27 2.47 -7.57 -18.90
N THR A 28 1.45 -6.74 -18.64
CA THR A 28 1.02 -5.68 -19.57
C THR A 28 1.70 -4.34 -19.30
N GLY A 29 2.22 -4.14 -18.09
CA GLY A 29 2.72 -2.83 -17.64
C GLY A 29 1.62 -1.79 -17.42
N ARG A 30 0.34 -2.20 -17.34
CA ARG A 30 -0.75 -1.24 -17.11
C ARG A 30 -0.60 -0.55 -15.77
N ARG A 31 -1.05 0.71 -15.71
CA ARG A 31 -1.14 1.46 -14.47
C ARG A 31 -2.44 1.16 -13.76
N MET A 32 -2.37 1.04 -12.43
CA MET A 32 -3.54 0.96 -11.57
C MET A 32 -3.95 2.37 -11.12
N GLY A 33 -5.23 2.67 -11.19
CA GLY A 33 -5.79 3.94 -10.71
C GLY A 33 -6.01 3.94 -9.19
N ALA A 34 -6.18 5.12 -8.61
CA ALA A 34 -6.37 5.28 -7.16
C ALA A 34 -7.61 4.53 -6.62
N GLU A 35 -8.74 4.62 -7.32
CA GLU A 35 -9.97 3.92 -6.94
C GLU A 35 -9.84 2.40 -7.00
N GLU A 36 -9.09 1.89 -7.98
CA GLU A 36 -8.81 0.46 -8.06
C GLU A 36 -7.89 0.00 -6.93
N ALA A 37 -6.85 0.80 -6.64
CA ALA A 37 -5.96 0.55 -5.51
C ALA A 37 -6.71 0.54 -4.17
N LEU A 38 -7.73 1.41 -4.00
CA LEU A 38 -8.60 1.42 -2.83
C LEU A 38 -9.45 0.16 -2.74
N ARG A 39 -10.10 -0.24 -3.85
CA ARG A 39 -10.94 -1.45 -3.90
C ARG A 39 -10.18 -2.71 -3.50
N TRP A 40 -8.91 -2.81 -3.89
CA TRP A 40 -8.06 -3.94 -3.56
C TRP A 40 -7.27 -3.79 -2.25
N GLY A 41 -7.42 -2.66 -1.53
CA GLY A 41 -6.75 -2.44 -0.25
C GLY A 41 -5.24 -2.16 -0.34
N ILE A 42 -4.73 -1.73 -1.51
CA ILE A 42 -3.35 -1.23 -1.63
C ILE A 42 -3.21 0.11 -0.89
N VAL A 43 -4.27 0.93 -0.93
CA VAL A 43 -4.34 2.22 -0.24
C VAL A 43 -5.56 2.26 0.67
N ASN A 44 -5.44 2.99 1.79
CA ASN A 44 -6.52 3.07 2.78
C ASN A 44 -7.59 4.11 2.43
N ARG A 45 -7.21 5.17 1.69
CA ARG A 45 -8.08 6.31 1.35
C ARG A 45 -7.67 6.90 0.00
N VAL A 46 -8.64 7.45 -0.72
CA VAL A 46 -8.44 8.26 -1.92
C VAL A 46 -9.08 9.62 -1.64
N VAL A 47 -8.29 10.68 -1.78
CA VAL A 47 -8.68 12.06 -1.49
C VAL A 47 -8.15 12.99 -2.58
N SER A 48 -8.65 14.22 -2.62
CA SER A 48 -8.12 15.22 -3.55
C SER A 48 -6.66 15.55 -3.21
N GLN A 49 -5.91 16.05 -4.21
CA GLN A 49 -4.51 16.43 -4.01
C GLN A 49 -4.35 17.51 -2.93
N ALA A 50 -5.31 18.44 -2.83
CA ALA A 50 -5.28 19.51 -1.83
C ALA A 50 -5.40 18.98 -0.40
N GLU A 51 -6.14 17.88 -0.20
CA GLU A 51 -6.44 17.32 1.12
C GLU A 51 -5.49 16.18 1.53
N LEU A 52 -4.58 15.77 0.63
CA LEU A 52 -3.71 14.61 0.80
C LEU A 52 -2.91 14.67 2.10
N MET A 53 -2.21 15.79 2.32
CA MET A 53 -1.31 15.94 3.45
C MET A 53 -2.06 16.05 4.78
N ASP A 54 -3.24 16.66 4.77
CA ASP A 54 -4.05 16.83 5.98
C ASP A 54 -4.64 15.49 6.42
N ASN A 55 -5.17 14.71 5.48
CA ASN A 55 -5.64 13.34 5.74
C ASN A 55 -4.50 12.42 6.22
N ALA A 56 -3.32 12.52 5.63
CA ALA A 56 -2.16 11.73 6.05
C ALA A 56 -1.72 12.08 7.48
N ARG A 57 -1.71 13.38 7.83
CA ARG A 57 -1.38 13.84 9.19
C ARG A 57 -2.43 13.46 10.21
N GLU A 58 -3.71 13.52 9.83
CA GLU A 58 -4.80 13.07 10.69
C GLU A 58 -4.64 11.59 11.07
N LEU A 59 -4.37 10.71 10.09
CA LEU A 59 -4.10 9.30 10.34
C LEU A 59 -2.84 9.11 11.21
N ALA A 60 -1.77 9.87 10.95
CA ALA A 60 -0.58 9.82 11.78
C ALA A 60 -0.87 10.26 13.24
N GLN A 61 -1.71 11.27 13.44
CA GLN A 61 -2.09 11.74 14.77
C GLN A 61 -2.85 10.67 15.56
N GLN A 62 -3.71 9.89 14.90
CA GLN A 62 -4.38 8.75 15.53
C GLN A 62 -3.37 7.70 16.03
N LEU A 63 -2.31 7.43 15.27
CA LEU A 63 -1.24 6.51 15.66
C LEU A 63 -0.38 7.08 16.80
N VAL A 64 -0.07 8.37 16.77
CA VAL A 64 0.71 9.04 17.83
C VAL A 64 -0.04 9.06 19.17
N ASN A 65 -1.37 9.17 19.12
CA ASN A 65 -2.23 9.12 20.31
C ASN A 65 -2.43 7.69 20.86
N SER A 66 -1.92 6.66 20.19
CA SER A 66 -2.01 5.26 20.62
C SER A 66 -0.82 4.85 21.49
N ALA A 67 -0.93 3.70 22.19
CA ALA A 67 0.15 3.18 23.04
C ALA A 67 1.45 2.92 22.23
N PRO A 68 2.55 3.67 22.46
CA PRO A 68 3.72 3.63 21.58
C PRO A 68 4.39 2.25 21.50
N LEU A 69 4.46 1.53 22.62
CA LEU A 69 5.05 0.19 22.68
C LEU A 69 4.22 -0.84 21.89
N ALA A 70 2.88 -0.72 21.91
CA ALA A 70 2.00 -1.61 21.15
C ALA A 70 2.17 -1.38 19.64
N ILE A 71 2.23 -0.12 19.21
CA ILE A 71 2.49 0.22 17.80
C ILE A 71 3.86 -0.27 17.34
N ALA A 72 4.89 -0.13 18.18
CA ALA A 72 6.23 -0.64 17.87
C ALA A 72 6.23 -2.16 17.72
N ALA A 73 5.59 -2.89 18.65
CA ALA A 73 5.46 -4.34 18.58
C ALA A 73 4.70 -4.80 17.33
N LEU A 74 3.58 -4.15 16.99
CA LEU A 74 2.82 -4.45 15.77
C LEU A 74 3.67 -4.27 14.50
N LYS A 75 4.42 -3.17 14.41
CA LYS A 75 5.31 -2.91 13.28
C LYS A 75 6.41 -3.98 13.14
N GLU A 76 6.92 -4.50 14.25
CA GLU A 76 7.92 -5.56 14.23
C GLU A 76 7.32 -6.88 13.75
N ILE A 77 6.16 -7.28 14.28
CA ILE A 77 5.44 -8.49 13.86
C ILE A 77 5.20 -8.47 12.34
N TYR A 78 4.74 -7.35 11.80
CA TYR A 78 4.51 -7.20 10.35
C TYR A 78 5.78 -7.18 9.49
N ARG A 79 6.95 -6.87 10.07
CA ARG A 79 8.21 -6.90 9.32
C ARG A 79 8.76 -8.31 9.22
N THR A 80 8.58 -9.12 10.26
CA THR A 80 9.11 -10.48 10.35
C THR A 80 8.24 -11.53 9.66
N THR A 81 6.97 -11.20 9.38
CA THR A 81 5.97 -12.10 8.75
C THR A 81 5.69 -11.66 7.31
#